data_AF-A0AAW4PF05-F1
#
_entry.id   AF-A0AAW4PF05-F1
#
_cell.length_a   1.000
_cell.length_b   1.000
_cell.length_c   1.000
_cell.angle_alpha   90.00
_cell.angle_beta   90.00
_cell.angle_gamma   90.00
#
_symmetry.space_group_name_H-M   'P 1'
#
loop_
_entity.id
_entity.type
_entity.pdbx_description
1 polymer ?
#
loop_
_entity_poly.entity_id
_entity_poly.type
_entity_poly.pdbx_seq_one_letter_code
_entity_poly.pdbx_strand_id
1 'polypeptide(L)'
;MIFSVNPDSHDLEHLPEQELSQLNILEREHLEEWAIEEPRILGEDLLVISSEYAKFEDLRERLDILAIDTEGKLVVVELKRDRADRTTDLQAIKYASYSATLTAEEVQKDYRDFWNGRGDNDVSPEEVGEKFVNFLSQNATDDIPYMDDGWANFELDDKPRILLAAGSFGPEITSPVMWLMEEYNMDITCTRIEAYKHQDRVILNSQQVIPIPEAEEYLTKRREKQEKQGKPSVTFTLPALLDRGVLEKGDIVVFDESEVPEDIDREWNPEDDYWRARVTGMTGQQNNIEWLYNSEVYSFTGLTKEILYQLVERDKDNALNGYSYWTHPDFGGRTLLELREDNVERRERRSDEKSGLPFRE
;
A
#
# COMPACT_ATOMS: atom_id res chain seq x y z
N MET A 1 23.68 1.80 25.32
CA MET A 1 25.04 1.42 25.79
C MET A 1 25.29 -0.01 25.37
N ILE A 2 26.37 -0.25 24.63
CA ILE A 2 26.75 -1.58 24.17
C ILE A 2 28.08 -1.96 24.81
N PHE A 3 28.19 -3.24 25.18
CA PHE A 3 29.40 -3.82 25.74
C PHE A 3 29.79 -5.07 24.97
N SER A 4 31.08 -5.27 24.76
CA SER A 4 31.63 -6.55 24.33
C SER A 4 32.19 -7.30 25.54
N VAL A 5 31.94 -8.61 25.62
CA VAL A 5 32.42 -9.49 26.68
C VAL A 5 33.23 -10.61 26.06
N ASN A 6 34.48 -10.75 26.50
CA ASN A 6 35.26 -11.95 26.20
C ASN A 6 34.95 -13.02 27.26
N PRO A 7 34.30 -14.16 26.91
CA PRO A 7 33.93 -15.18 27.88
C PRO A 7 35.14 -15.94 28.46
N ASP A 8 36.27 -15.97 27.76
CA ASP A 8 37.48 -16.68 28.20
C ASP A 8 38.28 -15.82 29.18
N SER A 9 38.54 -14.55 28.84
CA SER A 9 39.30 -13.63 29.70
C SER A 9 38.44 -12.93 30.75
N HIS A 10 37.11 -12.98 30.62
CA HIS A 10 36.13 -12.23 31.43
C HIS A 10 36.29 -10.70 31.32
N ASP A 11 36.93 -10.22 30.25
CA ASP A 11 37.09 -8.80 30.00
C ASP A 11 35.77 -8.19 29.47
N LEU A 12 35.37 -7.09 30.08
CA LEU A 12 34.22 -6.28 29.69
C LEU A 12 34.71 -4.97 29.10
N GLU A 13 34.40 -4.73 27.83
CA GLU A 13 34.76 -3.51 27.10
C GLU A 13 33.49 -2.70 26.77
N HIS A 14 33.47 -1.42 27.16
CA HIS A 14 32.42 -0.50 26.74
C HIS A 14 32.69 -0.05 25.30
N LEU A 15 31.71 -0.22 24.42
CA LEU A 15 31.78 0.26 23.05
C LEU A 15 31.08 1.63 22.96
N PRO A 16 31.82 2.73 22.76
CA PRO A 16 31.20 4.03 22.55
C PRO A 16 30.49 4.07 21.19
N GLU A 17 29.33 4.70 21.17
CA GLU A 17 28.63 5.05 19.93
C GLU A 17 29.52 5.96 19.07
N GLN A 18 29.48 5.74 17.75
CA GLN A 18 30.18 6.54 16.76
C GLN A 18 29.22 6.97 15.66
N GLU A 19 29.42 8.18 15.14
CA GLU A 19 28.76 8.62 13.94
C GLU A 19 29.23 7.76 12.75
N LEU A 20 28.31 7.40 11.86
CA LEU A 20 28.64 6.63 10.65
C LEU A 20 29.65 7.38 9.77
N SER A 21 29.59 8.72 9.76
CA SER A 21 30.60 9.55 9.09
C SER A 21 32.03 9.32 9.58
N GLN A 22 32.22 9.12 10.89
CA GLN A 22 33.53 8.90 11.50
C GLN A 22 34.10 7.52 11.16
N LEU A 23 33.22 6.59 10.78
CA LEU A 23 33.56 5.26 10.30
C LEU A 23 33.80 5.20 8.78
N ASN A 24 33.76 6.34 8.08
CA ASN A 24 33.79 6.45 6.61
C ASN A 24 32.66 5.68 5.92
N ILE A 25 31.54 5.48 6.62
CA ILE A 25 30.33 4.93 6.05
C ILE A 25 29.61 6.09 5.34
N LEU A 26 29.15 5.86 4.14
CA LEU A 26 28.43 6.84 3.31
C LEU A 26 26.96 6.44 3.24
N GLU A 27 26.08 7.44 3.21
CA GLU A 27 24.63 7.23 3.20
C GLU A 27 24.20 6.36 2.02
N ARG A 28 24.42 6.83 0.79
CA ARG A 28 24.05 6.13 -0.43
C ARG A 28 24.87 4.87 -0.71
N GLU A 29 26.20 4.99 -0.65
CA GLU A 29 27.08 3.86 -1.06
C GLU A 29 27.10 2.70 -0.06
N HIS A 30 26.61 2.89 1.17
CA HIS A 30 26.68 1.86 2.20
C HIS A 30 25.36 1.69 2.95
N LEU A 31 24.85 2.73 3.63
CA LEU A 31 23.67 2.57 4.49
C LEU A 31 22.41 2.19 3.69
N GLU A 32 22.18 2.86 2.57
CA GLU A 32 21.08 2.56 1.65
C GLU A 32 21.22 1.14 1.08
N GLU A 33 22.40 0.77 0.57
CA GLU A 33 22.67 -0.59 0.07
C GLU A 33 22.40 -1.67 1.13
N TRP A 34 22.82 -1.44 2.38
CA TRP A 34 22.52 -2.36 3.47
C TRP A 34 21.03 -2.45 3.77
N ALA A 35 20.29 -1.34 3.70
CA ALA A 35 18.85 -1.32 3.88
C ALA A 35 18.10 -2.00 2.72
N ILE A 36 18.65 -1.97 1.51
CA ILE A 36 18.12 -2.69 0.35
C ILE A 36 18.35 -4.21 0.49
N GLU A 37 19.56 -4.62 0.88
CA GLU A 37 19.92 -6.03 1.03
C GLU A 37 19.31 -6.68 2.27
N GLU A 38 19.22 -5.94 3.38
CA GLU A 38 18.74 -6.40 4.67
C GLU A 38 17.82 -5.33 5.31
N PRO A 39 16.55 -5.23 4.87
CA PRO A 39 15.64 -4.18 5.32
C PRO A 39 15.36 -4.18 6.83
N ARG A 40 15.60 -5.30 7.52
CA ARG A 40 15.43 -5.40 8.98
C ARG A 40 16.35 -4.46 9.76
N ILE A 41 17.40 -3.91 9.15
CA ILE A 41 18.17 -2.82 9.76
C ILE A 41 17.34 -1.55 9.97
N LEU A 42 16.18 -1.41 9.34
CA LEU A 42 15.25 -0.30 9.54
C LEU A 42 14.32 -0.50 10.73
N GLY A 43 14.40 -1.66 11.40
CA GLY A 43 13.64 -1.98 12.62
C GLY A 43 12.34 -2.74 12.40
N GLU A 44 11.97 -3.02 11.15
CA GLU A 44 10.77 -3.78 10.78
C GLU A 44 11.02 -4.65 9.53
N ASP A 45 10.11 -5.61 9.27
CA ASP A 45 10.15 -6.47 8.08
C ASP A 45 9.53 -5.73 6.89
N LEU A 46 10.34 -5.46 5.87
CA LEU A 46 9.95 -4.72 4.67
C LEU A 46 10.37 -5.47 3.40
N LEU A 47 9.56 -5.35 2.36
CA LEU A 47 9.93 -5.75 1.00
C LEU A 47 10.27 -4.50 0.20
N VAL A 48 11.56 -4.35 -0.15
CA VAL A 48 12.06 -3.19 -0.91
C VAL A 48 11.61 -3.28 -2.37
N ILE A 49 10.91 -2.24 -2.81
CA ILE A 49 10.39 -2.06 -4.17
C ILE A 49 11.43 -1.41 -5.05
N SER A 50 11.95 -0.26 -4.65
CA SER A 50 12.94 0.49 -5.42
C SER A 50 13.77 1.37 -4.49
N SER A 51 14.91 1.82 -4.99
CA SER A 51 15.71 2.89 -4.39
C SER A 51 15.93 4.03 -5.37
N GLU A 52 16.23 5.23 -4.85
CA GLU A 52 16.33 6.48 -5.62
C GLU A 52 15.13 6.70 -6.57
N TYR A 53 13.93 6.37 -6.08
CA TYR A 53 12.70 6.35 -6.87
C TYR A 53 12.37 7.77 -7.36
N ALA A 54 12.25 7.90 -8.68
CA ALA A 54 12.21 9.19 -9.38
C ALA A 54 11.12 9.25 -10.47
N LYS A 55 10.13 8.36 -10.45
CA LYS A 55 9.00 8.37 -11.40
C LYS A 55 7.94 9.44 -11.05
N PHE A 56 8.36 10.51 -10.37
CA PHE A 56 7.53 11.67 -10.08
C PHE A 56 7.68 12.64 -11.26
N GLU A 57 6.68 12.70 -12.15
CA GLU A 57 6.74 13.51 -13.37
C GLU A 57 7.20 14.95 -13.09
N ASP A 58 8.16 15.44 -13.89
CA ASP A 58 8.73 16.80 -13.83
C ASP A 58 9.37 17.25 -12.50
N LEU A 59 9.54 16.36 -11.52
CA LEU A 59 10.19 16.65 -10.24
C LEU A 59 11.63 16.12 -10.23
N ARG A 60 12.59 16.97 -9.86
CA ARG A 60 14.01 16.57 -9.65
C ARG A 60 14.24 16.05 -8.24
N GLU A 61 13.33 15.21 -7.76
CA GLU A 61 13.34 14.65 -6.41
C GLU A 61 13.53 13.13 -6.48
N ARG A 62 14.11 12.55 -5.44
CA ARG A 62 14.43 11.12 -5.36
C ARG A 62 14.15 10.62 -3.96
N LEU A 63 13.22 9.70 -3.84
CA LEU A 63 12.96 8.98 -2.60
C LEU A 63 14.07 7.95 -2.41
N ASP A 64 14.69 7.91 -1.23
CA ASP A 64 15.80 7.00 -0.95
C ASP A 64 15.37 5.53 -1.13
N ILE A 65 14.35 5.08 -0.40
CA ILE A 65 13.80 3.72 -0.54
C ILE A 65 12.26 3.77 -0.56
N LEU A 66 11.66 3.08 -1.52
CA LEU A 66 10.25 2.70 -1.52
C LEU A 66 10.14 1.22 -1.16
N ALA A 67 9.31 0.90 -0.18
CA ALA A 67 9.05 -0.45 0.29
C ALA A 67 7.56 -0.71 0.46
N ILE A 68 7.20 -1.97 0.74
CA ILE A 68 5.88 -2.37 1.22
C ILE A 68 6.05 -3.16 2.53
N ASP A 69 5.15 -2.95 3.47
CA ASP A 69 5.11 -3.71 4.72
C ASP A 69 4.26 -4.98 4.61
N THR A 70 4.28 -5.81 5.65
CA THR A 70 3.55 -7.08 5.69
C THR A 70 2.01 -6.92 5.69
N GLU A 71 1.49 -5.70 5.91
CA GLU A 71 0.05 -5.39 5.83
C GLU A 71 -0.35 -4.88 4.45
N GLY A 72 0.60 -4.71 3.52
CA GLY A 72 0.34 -4.20 2.17
C GLY A 72 0.34 -2.68 2.06
N LYS A 73 0.84 -1.96 3.07
CA LYS A 73 1.00 -0.50 2.98
C LYS A 73 2.33 -0.14 2.37
N LEU A 74 2.31 0.83 1.46
CA LEU A 74 3.54 1.44 0.97
C LEU A 74 4.26 2.14 2.12
N VAL A 75 5.58 1.99 2.16
CA VAL A 75 6.46 2.63 3.13
C VAL A 75 7.47 3.47 2.37
N VAL A 76 7.41 4.79 2.57
CA VAL A 76 8.45 5.70 2.08
C VAL A 76 9.52 5.85 3.15
N VAL A 77 10.75 5.48 2.80
CA VAL A 77 11.88 5.47 3.72
C VAL A 77 12.83 6.59 3.33
N GLU A 78 13.07 7.52 4.26
CA GLU A 78 14.09 8.57 4.13
C GLU A 78 15.24 8.25 5.10
N LEU A 79 16.45 8.16 4.57
CA LEU A 79 17.65 7.79 5.30
C LEU A 79 18.52 9.01 5.57
N LYS A 80 19.06 9.09 6.79
CA LYS A 80 20.08 10.07 7.16
C LYS A 80 21.20 9.36 7.89
N ARG A 81 22.43 9.44 7.36
CA ARG A 81 23.58 8.75 7.94
C ARG A 81 23.82 9.10 9.41
N ASP A 82 23.73 10.38 9.76
CA ASP A 82 24.00 10.84 11.12
C ASP A 82 22.73 11.51 11.68
N ARG A 83 22.69 12.84 11.82
CA ARG A 83 21.50 13.53 12.31
C ARG A 83 20.51 13.81 11.19
N ALA A 84 19.22 13.57 11.44
CA ALA A 84 18.15 14.03 10.55
C ALA A 84 18.18 15.56 10.43
N ASP A 85 18.28 16.06 9.19
CA ASP A 85 18.25 17.49 8.90
C ASP A 85 16.82 18.04 8.99
N ARG A 86 16.68 19.37 9.02
CA ARG A 86 15.40 20.10 9.20
C ARG A 86 14.38 19.91 8.06
N THR A 87 14.75 19.21 7.01
CA THR A 87 13.90 18.99 5.83
C THR A 87 13.52 17.52 5.65
N THR A 88 14.13 16.61 6.41
CA THR A 88 13.90 15.16 6.35
C THR A 88 12.40 14.79 6.42
N ASP A 89 11.66 15.36 7.35
CA ASP A 89 10.23 15.13 7.53
C ASP A 89 9.41 15.64 6.34
N LEU A 90 9.70 16.85 5.86
CA LEU A 90 9.04 17.44 4.69
C LEU A 90 9.35 16.68 3.39
N GLN A 91 10.55 16.14 3.24
CA GLN A 91 10.92 15.27 2.11
C GLN A 91 10.04 14.02 2.12
N ALA A 92 9.99 13.32 3.26
CA ALA A 92 9.21 12.11 3.38
C ALA A 92 7.70 12.33 3.17
N ILE A 93 7.14 13.46 3.65
CA ILE A 93 5.74 13.81 3.41
C ILE A 93 5.44 13.99 1.92
N LYS A 94 6.33 14.68 1.17
CA LYS A 94 6.17 14.81 -0.28
C LYS A 94 6.19 13.44 -0.96
N TYR A 95 7.15 12.59 -0.60
CA TYR A 95 7.27 11.26 -1.20
C TYR A 95 6.08 10.37 -0.87
N ALA A 96 5.54 10.43 0.36
CA ALA A 96 4.30 9.75 0.71
C ALA A 96 3.15 10.25 -0.18
N SER A 97 3.01 11.57 -0.34
CA SER A 97 1.97 12.14 -1.20
C SER A 97 2.08 11.71 -2.66
N TYR A 98 3.29 11.59 -3.21
CA TYR A 98 3.47 11.13 -4.59
C TYR A 98 3.25 9.63 -4.74
N SER A 99 3.58 8.85 -3.71
CA SER A 99 3.44 7.38 -3.73
C SER A 99 1.99 6.94 -3.50
N ALA A 100 1.14 7.80 -2.94
CA ALA A 100 -0.27 7.51 -2.68
C ALA A 100 -1.10 7.24 -3.95
N THR A 101 -0.60 7.63 -5.13
CA THR A 101 -1.29 7.39 -6.41
C THR A 101 -0.86 6.08 -7.09
N LEU A 102 0.11 5.36 -6.53
CA LEU A 102 0.63 4.13 -7.13
C LEU A 102 -0.37 2.98 -6.95
N THR A 103 -0.45 2.15 -7.98
CA THR A 103 -1.25 0.91 -7.97
C THR A 103 -0.40 -0.29 -7.59
N ALA A 104 -1.03 -1.36 -7.09
CA ALA A 104 -0.35 -2.62 -6.75
C ALA A 104 0.41 -3.24 -7.95
N GLU A 105 -0.13 -3.06 -9.16
CA GLU A 105 0.51 -3.52 -10.40
C GLU A 105 1.76 -2.69 -10.73
N GLU A 106 1.70 -1.36 -10.62
CA GLU A 106 2.86 -0.48 -10.82
C GLU A 106 3.97 -0.76 -9.81
N VAL A 107 3.63 -0.96 -8.54
CA VAL A 107 4.59 -1.30 -7.48
C VAL A 107 5.30 -2.63 -7.76
N GLN A 108 4.59 -3.63 -8.27
CA GLN A 108 5.21 -4.90 -8.67
C GLN A 108 6.09 -4.77 -9.91
N LYS A 109 5.69 -3.92 -10.88
CA LYS A 109 6.51 -3.59 -12.06
C LYS A 109 7.79 -2.84 -11.66
N ASP A 110 7.69 -1.88 -10.75
CA ASP A 110 8.82 -1.13 -10.20
C ASP A 110 9.79 -2.04 -9.47
N TYR A 111 9.26 -2.93 -8.63
CA TYR A 111 10.03 -4.00 -7.99
C TYR A 111 10.80 -4.83 -9.03
N ARG A 112 10.09 -5.29 -10.07
CA ARG A 112 10.68 -6.11 -11.13
C ARG A 112 11.83 -5.38 -11.82
N ASP A 113 11.58 -4.16 -12.29
CA ASP A 113 12.56 -3.33 -13.00
C ASP A 113 13.82 -3.10 -12.15
N PHE A 114 13.62 -2.76 -10.88
CA PHE A 114 14.69 -2.47 -9.94
C PHE A 114 15.58 -3.70 -9.66
N TRP A 115 14.98 -4.84 -9.35
CA TRP A 115 15.74 -6.05 -9.01
C TRP A 115 16.35 -6.73 -10.24
N ASN A 116 15.71 -6.65 -11.41
CA ASN A 116 16.32 -7.06 -12.68
C ASN A 116 17.53 -6.20 -13.05
N GLY A 117 17.52 -4.91 -12.69
CA GLY A 117 18.65 -4.02 -12.93
C GLY A 117 19.85 -4.28 -12.02
N ARG A 118 19.64 -4.88 -10.84
CA ARG A 118 20.69 -5.20 -9.85
C ARG A 118 21.21 -6.64 -9.97
N GLY A 119 20.40 -7.56 -10.46
CA GLY A 119 20.74 -8.98 -10.61
C GLY A 119 21.13 -9.38 -12.04
N ASP A 120 21.58 -10.62 -12.19
CA ASP A 120 21.83 -11.25 -13.50
C ASP A 120 20.60 -12.02 -14.05
N ASN A 121 19.46 -11.99 -13.34
CA ASN A 121 18.27 -12.76 -13.68
C ASN A 121 17.10 -11.84 -14.02
N ASP A 122 16.40 -12.15 -15.11
CA ASP A 122 15.10 -11.54 -15.46
C ASP A 122 14.01 -12.31 -14.74
N VAL A 123 13.52 -11.79 -13.61
CA VAL A 123 12.39 -12.39 -12.89
C VAL A 123 11.10 -12.15 -13.68
N SER A 124 10.30 -13.20 -13.80
CA SER A 124 8.99 -13.16 -14.46
C SER A 124 7.93 -12.47 -13.58
N PRO A 125 6.86 -11.92 -14.17
CA PRO A 125 5.71 -11.43 -13.41
C PRO A 125 5.17 -12.42 -12.38
N GLU A 126 5.12 -13.72 -12.72
CA GLU A 126 4.67 -14.79 -11.84
C GLU A 126 5.58 -14.96 -10.61
N GLU A 127 6.90 -14.91 -10.79
CA GLU A 127 7.86 -15.00 -9.69
C GLU A 127 7.78 -13.76 -8.78
N VAL A 128 7.54 -12.59 -9.35
CA VAL A 128 7.30 -11.36 -8.56
C VAL A 128 6.00 -11.48 -7.79
N GLY A 129 4.91 -11.88 -8.43
CA GLY A 129 3.63 -12.12 -7.78
C GLY A 129 3.77 -13.09 -6.61
N GLU A 130 4.47 -14.21 -6.80
CA GLU A 130 4.69 -15.20 -5.73
C GLU A 130 5.45 -14.59 -4.56
N LYS A 131 6.45 -13.75 -4.83
CA LYS A 131 7.20 -13.06 -3.79
C LYS A 131 6.32 -12.10 -2.97
N PHE A 132 5.46 -11.33 -3.62
CA PHE A 132 4.52 -10.44 -2.94
C PHE A 132 3.49 -11.21 -2.13
N VAL A 133 2.90 -12.27 -2.70
CA VAL A 133 1.96 -13.15 -1.98
C VAL A 133 2.62 -13.72 -0.73
N ASN A 134 3.83 -14.29 -0.85
CA ASN A 134 4.55 -14.87 0.28
C ASN A 134 4.89 -13.84 1.36
N PHE A 135 5.20 -12.60 0.97
CA PHE A 135 5.52 -11.54 1.92
C PHE A 135 4.27 -11.03 2.66
N LEU A 136 3.20 -10.74 1.93
CA LEU A 136 1.94 -10.19 2.47
C LEU A 136 1.13 -11.25 3.25
N SER A 137 1.24 -12.52 2.87
CA SER A 137 0.51 -13.62 3.56
C SER A 137 1.04 -13.93 4.96
N GLN A 138 2.12 -13.27 5.41
CA GLN A 138 2.61 -13.43 6.79
C GLN A 138 1.57 -12.94 7.82
N ASN A 139 0.76 -11.95 7.46
CA ASN A 139 -0.29 -11.39 8.32
C ASN A 139 -1.69 -11.45 7.70
N ALA A 140 -1.83 -11.88 6.45
CA ALA A 140 -3.15 -12.05 5.81
C ALA A 140 -3.90 -13.26 6.38
N THR A 141 -5.23 -13.13 6.50
CA THR A 141 -6.11 -14.24 6.90
C THR A 141 -6.67 -15.03 5.70
N ASP A 142 -6.58 -14.43 4.52
CA ASP A 142 -7.13 -14.92 3.25
C ASP A 142 -6.01 -15.10 2.22
N ASP A 143 -6.19 -16.05 1.30
CA ASP A 143 -5.25 -16.28 0.20
C ASP A 143 -5.28 -15.09 -0.78
N ILE A 144 -4.10 -14.55 -1.11
CA ILE A 144 -3.93 -13.48 -2.10
C ILE A 144 -3.91 -14.11 -3.51
N PRO A 145 -4.87 -13.79 -4.41
CA PRO A 145 -4.94 -14.39 -5.73
C PRO A 145 -3.96 -13.74 -6.73
N TYR A 146 -3.72 -14.38 -7.89
CA TYR A 146 -2.78 -13.93 -8.93
C TYR A 146 -3.46 -13.53 -10.24
N MET A 147 -3.20 -12.30 -10.73
CA MET A 147 -3.60 -11.73 -12.03
C MET A 147 -3.32 -12.71 -13.18
N ASP A 148 -4.06 -12.60 -14.28
CA ASP A 148 -3.90 -13.49 -15.44
C ASP A 148 -2.49 -13.42 -16.06
N ASP A 149 -1.81 -12.31 -15.85
CA ASP A 149 -0.43 -12.02 -16.26
C ASP A 149 0.60 -12.29 -15.15
N GLY A 150 0.20 -12.93 -14.06
CA GLY A 150 1.10 -13.48 -13.03
C GLY A 150 1.30 -12.61 -11.78
N TRP A 151 0.88 -11.35 -11.79
CA TRP A 151 1.06 -10.45 -10.62
C TRP A 151 0.21 -10.87 -9.44
N ALA A 152 0.65 -10.57 -8.22
CA ALA A 152 -0.22 -10.64 -7.06
C ALA A 152 -1.34 -9.60 -7.23
N ASN A 153 -2.59 -10.03 -7.11
CA ASN A 153 -3.71 -9.13 -7.02
C ASN A 153 -3.88 -8.79 -5.54
N PHE A 154 -3.71 -7.53 -5.18
CA PHE A 154 -3.97 -6.96 -3.87
C PHE A 154 -4.28 -5.48 -4.04
N GLU A 155 -4.90 -4.89 -3.03
CA GLU A 155 -5.19 -3.46 -3.01
C GLU A 155 -4.20 -2.78 -2.08
N LEU A 156 -3.61 -1.68 -2.55
CA LEU A 156 -2.80 -0.82 -1.71
C LEU A 156 -3.69 0.07 -0.85
N ASP A 157 -3.21 0.37 0.35
CA ASP A 157 -3.74 1.45 1.17
C ASP A 157 -3.38 2.80 0.50
N ASP A 158 -4.34 3.73 0.46
CA ASP A 158 -4.17 5.07 -0.11
C ASP A 158 -3.33 6.00 0.80
N LYS A 159 -2.94 5.51 1.99
CA LYS A 159 -2.13 6.23 2.98
C LYS A 159 -0.78 5.53 3.19
N PRO A 160 0.24 5.87 2.39
CA PRO A 160 1.59 5.40 2.62
C PRO A 160 2.09 5.76 4.03
N ARG A 161 2.80 4.82 4.65
CA ARG A 161 3.55 5.01 5.89
C ARG A 161 4.85 5.74 5.59
N ILE A 162 5.32 6.53 6.55
CA ILE A 162 6.62 7.19 6.50
C ILE A 162 7.55 6.52 7.51
N LEU A 163 8.73 6.12 7.07
CA LEU A 163 9.82 5.69 7.95
C LEU A 163 11.02 6.64 7.78
N LEU A 164 11.39 7.30 8.87
CA LEU A 164 12.60 8.10 8.96
C LEU A 164 13.67 7.29 9.68
N ALA A 165 14.80 7.00 9.03
CA ALA A 165 15.91 6.28 9.65
C ALA A 165 17.14 7.18 9.77
N ALA A 166 17.59 7.46 11.00
CA ALA A 166 18.74 8.34 11.24
C ALA A 166 19.55 7.96 12.47
N GLY A 167 20.81 8.39 12.57
CA GLY A 167 21.59 8.29 13.81
C GLY A 167 21.03 9.11 14.98
N SER A 168 20.37 10.24 14.70
CA SER A 168 19.63 11.00 15.74
C SER A 168 18.56 11.92 15.16
N PHE A 169 17.55 12.23 16.00
CA PHE A 169 16.46 13.17 15.69
C PHE A 169 16.46 14.35 16.66
N GLY A 170 16.41 15.57 16.12
CA GLY A 170 16.23 16.78 16.92
C GLY A 170 14.76 17.14 17.14
N PRO A 171 14.43 18.03 18.10
CA PRO A 171 13.07 18.51 18.32
C PRO A 171 12.41 19.12 17.08
N GLU A 172 13.20 19.66 16.15
CA GLU A 172 12.75 20.14 14.84
C GLU A 172 12.09 19.07 13.97
N ILE A 173 12.40 17.79 14.18
CA ILE A 173 11.81 16.65 13.48
C ILE A 173 10.80 15.93 14.38
N THR A 174 11.16 15.67 15.64
CA THR A 174 10.26 14.89 16.51
C THR A 174 8.96 15.64 16.82
N SER A 175 8.99 16.97 16.95
CA SER A 175 7.79 17.75 17.27
C SER A 175 6.73 17.74 16.14
N PRO A 176 7.07 18.05 14.87
CA PRO A 176 6.09 17.94 13.78
C PRO A 176 5.64 16.50 13.54
N VAL A 177 6.54 15.52 13.62
CA VAL A 177 6.17 14.09 13.48
C VAL A 177 5.12 13.70 14.52
N MET A 178 5.37 13.97 15.81
CA MET A 178 4.41 13.66 16.87
C MET A 178 3.08 14.37 16.67
N TRP A 179 3.09 15.65 16.27
CA TRP A 179 1.87 16.41 16.00
C TRP A 179 1.06 15.82 14.84
N LEU A 180 1.71 15.42 13.74
CA LEU A 180 1.05 14.78 12.59
C LEU A 180 0.45 13.42 12.96
N MET A 181 1.18 12.63 13.75
CA MET A 181 0.67 11.34 14.25
C MET A 181 -0.53 11.52 15.17
N GLU A 182 -0.48 12.46 16.12
CA GLU A 182 -1.52 12.63 17.14
C GLU A 182 -2.78 13.30 16.59
N GLU A 183 -2.62 14.33 15.74
CA GLU A 183 -3.74 15.16 15.27
C GLU A 183 -4.32 14.67 13.94
N TYR A 184 -3.51 14.03 13.09
CA TYR A 184 -3.92 13.58 11.75
C TYR A 184 -3.83 12.06 11.57
N ASN A 185 -3.41 11.33 12.60
CA ASN A 185 -3.28 9.87 12.58
C ASN A 185 -2.40 9.39 11.40
N MET A 186 -1.40 10.20 11.03
CA MET A 186 -0.38 9.81 10.07
C MET A 186 0.50 8.70 10.65
N ASP A 187 0.82 7.70 9.83
CA ASP A 187 1.69 6.61 10.20
C ASP A 187 3.14 7.01 9.92
N ILE A 188 3.83 7.45 10.96
CA ILE A 188 5.21 7.90 10.88
C ILE A 188 6.03 7.17 11.94
N THR A 189 7.08 6.51 11.49
CA THR A 189 8.04 5.81 12.33
C THR A 189 9.40 6.51 12.25
N CYS A 190 10.04 6.75 13.39
CA CYS A 190 11.42 7.19 13.46
C CYS A 190 12.28 6.05 14.05
N THR A 191 13.14 5.47 13.22
CA THR A 191 14.14 4.49 13.63
C THR A 191 15.49 5.16 13.81
N ARG A 192 16.09 4.96 14.99
CA ARG A 192 17.44 5.39 15.28
C ARG A 192 18.45 4.29 14.94
N ILE A 193 19.45 4.58 14.12
CA ILE A 193 20.53 3.66 13.76
C ILE A 193 21.82 4.07 14.47
N GLU A 194 22.21 3.32 15.49
CA GLU A 194 23.44 3.54 16.26
C GLU A 194 24.57 2.65 15.73
N ALA A 195 25.79 3.19 15.64
CA ALA A 195 26.94 2.44 15.17
C ALA A 195 28.05 2.33 16.23
N TYR A 196 28.67 1.16 16.28
CA TYR A 196 29.70 0.83 17.26
C TYR A 196 30.84 0.10 16.58
N LYS A 197 32.08 0.56 16.79
CA LYS A 197 33.26 -0.15 16.27
C LYS A 197 33.66 -1.25 17.25
N HIS A 198 33.79 -2.48 16.75
CA HIS A 198 34.35 -3.59 17.52
C HIS A 198 35.33 -4.38 16.65
N GLN A 199 36.62 -4.33 17.02
CA GLN A 199 37.71 -4.92 16.24
C GLN A 199 37.68 -4.41 14.78
N ASP A 200 37.58 -5.32 13.80
CA ASP A 200 37.52 -5.02 12.36
C ASP A 200 36.09 -4.93 11.83
N ARG A 201 35.08 -4.88 12.71
CA ARG A 201 33.66 -4.82 12.34
C ARG A 201 32.99 -3.57 12.89
N VAL A 202 31.91 -3.19 12.22
CA VAL A 202 30.94 -2.22 12.71
C VAL A 202 29.69 -2.99 13.10
N ILE A 203 29.22 -2.73 14.32
CA ILE A 203 27.96 -3.24 14.84
C ILE A 203 26.95 -2.11 14.68
N LEU A 204 25.84 -2.40 14.01
CA LEU A 204 24.69 -1.52 13.92
C LEU A 204 23.62 -1.99 14.90
N ASN A 205 23.00 -1.04 15.56
CA ASN A 205 21.85 -1.27 16.43
C ASN A 205 20.73 -0.33 16.01
N SER A 206 19.58 -0.89 15.64
CA SER A 206 18.43 -0.13 15.19
C SER A 206 17.37 -0.14 16.27
N GLN A 207 16.87 1.04 16.61
CA GLN A 207 15.89 1.24 17.67
C GLN A 207 14.82 2.21 17.22
N GLN A 208 13.57 1.76 17.17
CA GLN A 208 12.43 2.64 17.00
C GLN A 208 12.31 3.59 18.21
N VAL A 209 12.32 4.90 17.94
CA VAL A 209 12.22 5.95 18.95
C VAL A 209 10.87 6.67 18.92
N ILE A 210 10.19 6.69 17.77
CA ILE A 210 8.83 7.22 17.60
C ILE A 210 8.06 6.28 16.66
N PRO A 211 6.83 5.88 17.00
CA PRO A 211 6.32 5.87 18.37
C PRO A 211 7.21 4.99 19.25
N ILE A 212 7.23 5.20 20.57
CA ILE A 212 7.91 4.26 21.46
C ILE A 212 7.18 2.90 21.35
N PRO A 213 7.85 1.77 21.10
CA PRO A 213 7.19 0.48 20.80
C PRO A 213 6.12 0.07 21.82
N GLU A 214 6.34 0.30 23.11
CA GLU A 214 5.34 0.00 24.14
C GLU A 214 4.08 0.88 24.03
N ALA A 215 4.26 2.12 23.59
CA ALA A 215 3.14 3.03 23.31
C ALA A 215 2.40 2.61 22.03
N GLU A 216 3.13 2.16 21.01
CA GLU A 216 2.57 1.61 19.79
C GLU A 216 1.72 0.37 20.08
N GLU A 217 2.24 -0.64 20.78
CA GLU A 217 1.47 -1.83 21.14
C GLU A 217 0.16 -1.48 21.88
N TYR A 218 0.19 -0.47 22.75
CA TYR A 218 -1.00 0.00 23.46
C TYR A 218 -2.00 0.69 22.51
N LEU A 219 -1.51 1.54 21.60
CA LEU A 219 -2.32 2.20 20.59
C LEU A 219 -2.90 1.20 19.60
N THR A 220 -2.12 0.21 19.13
CA THR A 220 -2.56 -0.88 18.26
C THR A 220 -3.63 -1.72 18.94
N LYS A 221 -3.45 -2.17 20.19
CA LYS A 221 -4.51 -2.88 20.95
C LYS A 221 -5.79 -2.06 21.09
N ARG A 222 -5.67 -0.73 21.14
CA ARG A 222 -6.82 0.19 21.21
C ARG A 222 -7.48 0.38 19.85
N ARG A 223 -6.70 0.53 18.77
CA ARG A 223 -7.16 0.55 17.37
C ARG A 223 -7.81 -0.78 17.00
N GLU A 224 -7.16 -1.92 17.24
CA GLU A 224 -7.75 -3.25 17.05
C GLU A 224 -9.07 -3.44 17.79
N LYS A 225 -9.24 -2.85 18.98
CA LYS A 225 -10.50 -2.94 19.73
C LYS A 225 -11.60 -2.08 19.11
N GLN A 226 -11.22 -1.01 18.40
CA GLN A 226 -12.09 -0.14 17.61
C GLN A 226 -12.35 -0.74 16.21
N GLU A 227 -11.34 -1.33 15.56
CA GLU A 227 -11.39 -2.02 14.26
C GLU A 227 -12.00 -3.42 14.35
N LYS A 228 -11.95 -4.11 15.48
CA LYS A 228 -12.82 -5.30 15.71
C LYS A 228 -14.31 -4.92 15.72
N GLN A 229 -14.64 -3.62 15.74
CA GLN A 229 -15.99 -3.09 15.50
C GLN A 229 -16.15 -2.50 14.07
N GLY A 230 -15.08 -2.42 13.27
CA GLY A 230 -15.07 -2.07 11.84
C GLY A 230 -13.80 -2.63 11.20
N LYS A 231 -13.83 -3.88 10.71
CA LYS A 231 -12.63 -4.63 10.31
C LYS A 231 -12.02 -4.07 9.02
N PRO A 232 -10.71 -3.74 9.00
CA PRO A 232 -9.89 -3.90 7.81
C PRO A 232 -9.18 -5.26 7.92
N SER A 233 -9.72 -6.27 7.25
CA SER A 233 -8.87 -7.35 6.69
C SER A 233 -8.48 -6.86 5.30
N VAL A 234 -7.31 -7.24 4.78
CA VAL A 234 -7.02 -7.14 3.34
C VAL A 234 -8.10 -7.93 2.61
N THR A 235 -9.21 -7.26 2.34
CA THR A 235 -10.40 -7.86 1.75
C THR A 235 -10.48 -7.23 0.40
N PHE A 236 -10.11 -8.00 -0.61
CA PHE A 236 -10.38 -7.70 -2.01
C PHE A 236 -11.76 -7.07 -2.16
N THR A 237 -11.86 -5.97 -2.91
CA THR A 237 -13.10 -5.18 -3.01
C THR A 237 -14.31 -6.06 -3.29
N LEU A 238 -14.21 -6.99 -4.26
CA LEU A 238 -15.35 -7.84 -4.62
C LEU A 238 -15.75 -8.85 -3.53
N PRO A 239 -14.86 -9.68 -2.97
CA PRO A 239 -15.17 -10.48 -1.77
C PRO A 239 -15.76 -9.66 -0.62
N ALA A 240 -15.20 -8.49 -0.31
CA ALA A 240 -15.69 -7.63 0.76
C ALA A 240 -17.13 -7.20 0.53
N LEU A 241 -17.44 -6.74 -0.69
CA LEU A 241 -18.77 -6.28 -1.06
C LEU A 241 -19.79 -7.43 -1.12
N LEU A 242 -19.38 -8.62 -1.56
CA LEU A 242 -20.24 -9.82 -1.56
C LEU A 242 -20.51 -10.32 -0.14
N ASP A 243 -19.49 -10.41 0.71
CA ASP A 243 -19.61 -10.87 2.10
C ASP A 243 -20.50 -9.94 2.94
N ARG A 244 -20.41 -8.63 2.70
CA ARG A 244 -21.25 -7.62 3.35
C ARG A 244 -22.66 -7.54 2.75
N GLY A 245 -22.94 -8.26 1.66
CA GLY A 245 -24.19 -8.21 0.91
C GLY A 245 -24.44 -6.85 0.24
N VAL A 246 -23.39 -6.07 -0.01
CA VAL A 246 -23.43 -4.84 -0.81
C VAL A 246 -23.54 -5.16 -2.29
N LEU A 247 -22.96 -6.28 -2.74
CA LEU A 247 -23.20 -6.91 -4.03
C LEU A 247 -23.77 -8.32 -3.82
N GLU A 248 -24.60 -8.76 -4.75
CA GLU A 248 -25.12 -10.12 -4.85
C GLU A 248 -25.04 -10.61 -6.30
N LYS A 249 -24.99 -11.92 -6.47
CA LYS A 249 -25.07 -12.53 -7.81
C LYS A 249 -26.37 -12.11 -8.50
N GLY A 250 -26.24 -11.56 -9.70
CA GLY A 250 -27.33 -11.11 -10.54
C GLY A 250 -27.62 -9.62 -10.45
N ASP A 251 -27.00 -8.89 -9.51
CA ASP A 251 -27.11 -7.45 -9.41
C ASP A 251 -26.60 -6.76 -10.67
N ILE A 252 -27.21 -5.62 -10.99
CA ILE A 252 -26.78 -4.77 -12.10
C ILE A 252 -26.02 -3.58 -11.54
N VAL A 253 -24.77 -3.45 -11.96
CA VAL A 253 -23.92 -2.29 -11.70
C VAL A 253 -23.88 -1.40 -12.94
N VAL A 254 -23.66 -0.10 -12.74
CA VAL A 254 -23.69 0.92 -13.78
C VAL A 254 -22.37 1.66 -13.80
N PHE A 255 -21.82 1.90 -14.97
CA PHE A 255 -20.61 2.70 -15.15
C PHE A 255 -20.89 4.14 -14.68
N ASP A 256 -20.03 4.69 -13.83
CA ASP A 256 -20.23 6.00 -13.24
C ASP A 256 -20.22 7.10 -14.32
N GLU A 257 -21.21 7.99 -14.27
CA GLU A 257 -21.33 9.14 -15.18
C GLU A 257 -20.11 10.06 -15.06
N SER A 258 -19.57 10.20 -13.84
CA SER A 258 -18.43 11.09 -13.59
C SER A 258 -17.12 10.62 -14.24
N GLU A 259 -17.03 9.34 -14.54
CA GLU A 259 -15.85 8.70 -15.15
C GLU A 259 -15.95 8.58 -16.68
N VAL A 260 -17.03 9.09 -17.27
CA VAL A 260 -17.22 9.11 -18.72
C VAL A 260 -16.35 10.22 -19.33
N PRO A 261 -15.46 9.91 -20.28
CA PRO A 261 -14.63 10.93 -20.93
C PRO A 261 -15.46 12.00 -21.65
N GLU A 262 -14.96 13.24 -21.67
CA GLU A 262 -15.53 14.34 -22.45
C GLU A 262 -15.39 14.09 -23.97
N ASP A 263 -16.27 14.68 -24.77
CA ASP A 263 -16.24 14.66 -26.26
C ASP A 263 -16.32 13.27 -26.92
N ILE A 264 -17.12 12.36 -26.35
CA ILE A 264 -17.39 11.03 -26.94
C ILE A 264 -18.65 11.01 -27.84
N ASP A 265 -18.63 10.15 -28.85
CA ASP A 265 -19.76 9.98 -29.80
C ASP A 265 -20.97 9.23 -29.20
N ARG A 266 -20.83 8.68 -27.99
CA ARG A 266 -21.88 7.91 -27.29
C ARG A 266 -22.33 8.63 -26.02
N GLU A 267 -23.60 9.01 -25.98
CA GLU A 267 -24.20 9.64 -24.79
C GLU A 267 -24.28 8.64 -23.62
N TRP A 268 -23.97 9.09 -22.40
CA TRP A 268 -24.12 8.28 -21.21
C TRP A 268 -25.60 8.09 -20.86
N ASN A 269 -25.99 6.86 -20.55
CA ASN A 269 -27.36 6.54 -20.15
C ASN A 269 -27.35 5.32 -19.21
N PRO A 270 -27.81 5.45 -17.95
CA PRO A 270 -27.75 4.38 -16.96
C PRO A 270 -28.67 3.19 -17.30
N GLU A 271 -29.59 3.35 -18.24
CA GLU A 271 -30.47 2.27 -18.71
C GLU A 271 -29.96 1.55 -19.95
N ASP A 272 -28.95 2.08 -20.65
CA ASP A 272 -28.35 1.44 -21.83
C ASP A 272 -27.44 0.28 -21.40
N ASP A 273 -27.61 -0.88 -22.04
CA ASP A 273 -26.82 -2.09 -21.77
C ASP A 273 -25.31 -1.90 -21.97
N TYR A 274 -24.89 -0.88 -22.74
CA TYR A 274 -23.48 -0.50 -22.85
C TYR A 274 -22.86 -0.05 -21.53
N TRP A 275 -23.60 0.68 -20.70
CA TRP A 275 -23.10 1.22 -19.43
C TRP A 275 -23.40 0.29 -18.24
N ARG A 276 -23.84 -0.94 -18.51
CA ARG A 276 -24.37 -1.84 -17.47
C ARG A 276 -23.67 -3.20 -17.52
N ALA A 277 -23.41 -3.74 -16.34
CA ALA A 277 -22.88 -5.09 -16.21
C ALA A 277 -23.61 -5.85 -15.10
N ARG A 278 -23.72 -7.17 -15.25
CA ARG A 278 -24.36 -8.07 -14.29
C ARG A 278 -23.30 -8.80 -13.47
N VAL A 279 -23.39 -8.71 -12.15
CA VAL A 279 -22.51 -9.43 -11.23
C VAL A 279 -22.75 -10.94 -11.34
N THR A 280 -21.70 -11.70 -11.64
CA THR A 280 -21.82 -13.17 -11.81
C THR A 280 -21.78 -13.93 -10.47
N GLY A 281 -21.28 -13.27 -9.43
CA GLY A 281 -20.99 -13.86 -8.11
C GLY A 281 -19.70 -14.65 -8.06
N MET A 282 -18.89 -14.66 -9.13
CA MET A 282 -17.57 -15.27 -9.13
C MET A 282 -16.56 -14.28 -8.53
N THR A 283 -15.85 -14.72 -7.49
CA THR A 283 -14.84 -13.93 -6.74
C THR A 283 -13.42 -14.13 -7.24
N GLY A 284 -13.21 -15.03 -8.21
CA GLY A 284 -11.94 -15.16 -8.94
C GLY A 284 -11.63 -13.90 -9.74
N GLN A 285 -10.55 -13.88 -10.50
CA GLN A 285 -10.09 -12.62 -11.08
C GLN A 285 -10.60 -12.29 -12.47
N GLN A 286 -11.24 -13.26 -13.09
CA GLN A 286 -11.97 -13.09 -14.32
C GLN A 286 -13.43 -13.40 -14.08
N ASN A 287 -14.24 -13.01 -15.05
CA ASN A 287 -15.63 -13.38 -15.13
C ASN A 287 -16.48 -12.86 -13.96
N ASN A 288 -16.08 -11.75 -13.32
CA ASN A 288 -16.80 -11.13 -12.20
C ASN A 288 -18.12 -10.49 -12.63
N ILE A 289 -18.13 -9.95 -13.85
CA ILE A 289 -19.28 -9.26 -14.41
C ILE A 289 -19.50 -9.65 -15.85
N GLU A 290 -20.75 -9.83 -16.24
CA GLU A 290 -21.20 -10.01 -17.62
C GLU A 290 -21.59 -8.64 -18.17
N TRP A 291 -20.95 -8.20 -19.25
CA TRP A 291 -21.31 -6.95 -19.91
C TRP A 291 -22.63 -7.12 -20.66
N LEU A 292 -23.64 -6.31 -20.33
CA LEU A 292 -24.97 -6.49 -20.91
C LEU A 292 -25.03 -6.21 -22.41
N TYR A 293 -24.09 -5.43 -22.94
CA TYR A 293 -24.02 -5.07 -24.37
C TYR A 293 -23.71 -6.24 -25.30
N ASN A 294 -22.81 -7.14 -24.90
CA ASN A 294 -22.35 -8.25 -25.74
C ASN A 294 -22.45 -9.63 -25.07
N SER A 295 -22.90 -9.69 -23.81
CA SER A 295 -22.99 -10.90 -22.99
C SER A 295 -21.65 -11.62 -22.75
N GLU A 296 -20.52 -10.95 -22.99
CA GLU A 296 -19.21 -11.46 -22.62
C GLU A 296 -18.92 -11.17 -21.15
N VAL A 297 -18.06 -11.98 -20.55
CA VAL A 297 -17.75 -11.89 -19.13
C VAL A 297 -16.33 -11.37 -18.93
N TYR A 298 -16.18 -10.48 -17.97
CA TYR A 298 -14.96 -9.72 -17.72
C TYR A 298 -14.69 -9.65 -16.22
N SER A 299 -13.47 -9.24 -15.88
CA SER A 299 -13.22 -8.63 -14.57
C SER A 299 -13.72 -7.19 -14.55
N PHE A 300 -13.92 -6.60 -13.37
CA PHE A 300 -14.29 -5.18 -13.26
C PHE A 300 -13.28 -4.28 -13.97
N THR A 301 -11.98 -4.48 -13.69
CA THR A 301 -10.88 -3.75 -14.35
C THR A 301 -10.84 -4.03 -15.85
N GLY A 302 -11.01 -5.28 -16.27
CA GLY A 302 -10.97 -5.69 -17.68
C GLY A 302 -12.07 -5.02 -18.51
N LEU A 303 -13.31 -4.98 -17.99
CA LEU A 303 -14.41 -4.32 -18.68
C LEU A 303 -14.21 -2.80 -18.73
N THR A 304 -13.74 -2.19 -17.64
CA THR A 304 -13.42 -0.75 -17.63
C THR A 304 -12.37 -0.39 -18.68
N LYS A 305 -11.29 -1.17 -18.78
CA LYS A 305 -10.26 -0.99 -19.82
C LYS A 305 -10.85 -1.14 -21.22
N GLU A 306 -11.73 -2.11 -21.44
CA GLU A 306 -12.40 -2.31 -22.73
C GLU A 306 -13.30 -1.11 -23.11
N ILE A 307 -14.13 -0.64 -22.17
CA ILE A 307 -15.02 0.51 -22.39
C ILE A 307 -14.20 1.77 -22.71
N LEU A 308 -13.17 2.08 -21.92
CA LEU A 308 -12.33 3.27 -22.14
C LEU A 308 -11.54 3.19 -23.45
N TYR A 309 -11.07 2.00 -23.82
CA TYR A 309 -10.44 1.79 -25.13
C TYR A 309 -11.42 2.06 -26.28
N GLN A 310 -12.67 1.60 -26.17
CA GLN A 310 -13.68 1.84 -27.22
C GLN A 310 -14.14 3.30 -27.31
N LEU A 311 -14.10 4.04 -26.20
CA LEU A 311 -14.54 5.44 -26.16
C LEU A 311 -13.47 6.42 -26.64
N VAL A 312 -12.22 6.24 -26.20
CA VAL A 312 -11.15 7.22 -26.40
C VAL A 312 -9.80 6.61 -26.80
N GLU A 313 -9.78 5.34 -27.22
CA GLU A 313 -8.56 4.59 -27.56
C GLU A 313 -7.53 4.59 -26.41
N ARG A 314 -8.00 4.64 -25.15
CA ARG A 314 -7.14 4.56 -23.97
C ARG A 314 -6.33 3.26 -24.01
N ASP A 315 -5.02 3.38 -23.83
CA ASP A 315 -4.14 2.21 -23.74
C ASP A 315 -4.64 1.23 -22.66
N LYS A 316 -4.76 -0.05 -23.03
CA LYS A 316 -5.22 -1.13 -22.14
C LYS A 316 -4.14 -1.54 -21.14
N ASP A 317 -2.88 -1.23 -21.42
CA ASP A 317 -1.76 -1.53 -20.53
C ASP A 317 -1.65 -0.53 -19.37
N ASN A 318 -2.29 0.64 -19.50
CA ASN A 318 -2.35 1.63 -18.41
C ASN A 318 -3.19 1.09 -17.25
N ALA A 319 -2.57 1.02 -16.07
CA ALA A 319 -3.20 0.58 -14.83
C ALA A 319 -4.42 1.44 -14.47
N LEU A 320 -5.41 0.83 -13.82
CA LEU A 320 -6.55 1.49 -13.18
C LEU A 320 -7.20 0.53 -12.18
N ASN A 321 -7.93 1.06 -11.21
CA ASN A 321 -8.79 0.27 -10.33
C ASN A 321 -10.20 0.21 -10.92
N GLY A 322 -10.64 -0.96 -11.42
CA GLY A 322 -11.97 -1.08 -12.02
C GLY A 322 -13.10 -0.67 -11.08
N TYR A 323 -12.97 -0.90 -9.77
CA TYR A 323 -14.05 -0.66 -8.81
C TYR A 323 -14.39 0.82 -8.57
N SER A 324 -13.51 1.75 -8.96
CA SER A 324 -13.82 3.19 -8.93
C SER A 324 -14.72 3.64 -10.10
N TYR A 325 -14.94 2.80 -11.11
CA TYR A 325 -15.70 3.14 -12.31
C TYR A 325 -17.13 2.62 -12.30
N TRP A 326 -17.49 1.79 -11.33
CA TRP A 326 -18.79 1.15 -11.27
C TRP A 326 -19.52 1.57 -10.00
N THR A 327 -20.82 1.80 -10.13
CA THR A 327 -21.72 2.13 -9.03
C THR A 327 -22.82 1.07 -8.94
N HIS A 328 -23.37 0.92 -7.73
CA HIS A 328 -24.57 0.12 -7.53
C HIS A 328 -25.78 1.07 -7.34
N PRO A 329 -26.86 0.96 -8.17
CA PRO A 329 -27.98 1.91 -8.17
C PRO A 329 -28.63 2.16 -6.81
N ASP A 330 -28.66 1.15 -5.95
CA ASP A 330 -29.25 1.26 -4.61
C ASP A 330 -28.44 2.11 -3.62
N PHE A 331 -27.21 2.53 -3.94
CA PHE A 331 -26.34 3.26 -3.02
C PHE A 331 -26.05 4.71 -3.42
N GLY A 332 -26.88 5.29 -4.29
CA GLY A 332 -26.92 6.73 -4.51
C GLY A 332 -25.73 7.32 -5.25
N GLY A 333 -25.17 6.57 -6.22
CA GLY A 333 -24.08 7.04 -7.08
C GLY A 333 -22.68 6.84 -6.50
N ARG A 334 -22.55 6.26 -5.30
CA ARG A 334 -21.25 5.87 -4.76
C ARG A 334 -20.63 4.73 -5.56
N THR A 335 -19.32 4.81 -5.78
CA THR A 335 -18.55 3.78 -6.48
C THR A 335 -18.41 2.53 -5.60
N LEU A 336 -18.16 1.38 -6.21
CA LEU A 336 -17.94 0.14 -5.46
C LEU A 336 -16.73 0.24 -4.53
N LEU A 337 -15.71 1.00 -4.92
CA LEU A 337 -14.55 1.29 -4.07
C LEU A 337 -14.94 2.12 -2.84
N GLU A 338 -15.71 3.21 -3.02
CA GLU A 338 -16.20 4.03 -1.90
C GLU A 338 -17.06 3.20 -0.93
N LEU A 339 -17.94 2.34 -1.46
CA LEU A 339 -18.78 1.46 -0.63
C LEU A 339 -17.96 0.46 0.20
N ARG A 340 -16.82 0.00 -0.33
CA ARG A 340 -15.89 -0.86 0.40
C ARG A 340 -15.23 -0.07 1.54
N GLU A 341 -14.72 1.12 1.24
CA GLU A 341 -14.00 1.99 2.18
C GLU A 341 -14.87 2.48 3.33
N ASP A 342 -16.10 2.84 3.02
CA ASP A 342 -17.12 3.25 4.00
C ASP A 342 -17.61 2.09 4.89
N ASN A 343 -17.17 0.85 4.61
CA ASN A 343 -17.64 -0.36 5.30
C ASN A 343 -19.17 -0.54 5.26
N VAL A 344 -19.79 -0.20 4.12
CA VAL A 344 -21.25 -0.28 3.95
C VAL A 344 -21.73 -1.72 4.10
N GLU A 345 -22.87 -1.89 4.78
CA GLU A 345 -23.53 -3.20 4.94
C GLU A 345 -24.81 -3.29 4.10
N ARG A 346 -25.25 -4.52 3.79
CA ARG A 346 -26.51 -4.82 3.07
C ARG A 346 -27.70 -3.99 3.52
N ARG A 347 -27.84 -3.76 4.84
CA ARG A 347 -28.98 -3.03 5.44
C ARG A 347 -29.15 -1.60 4.91
N GLU A 348 -28.11 -1.04 4.29
CA GLU A 348 -28.09 0.31 3.73
C GLU A 348 -28.56 0.33 2.25
N ARG A 349 -28.94 -0.83 1.68
CA ARG A 349 -29.58 -0.91 0.37
C ARG A 349 -30.96 -0.24 0.39
N ARG A 350 -31.18 0.73 -0.50
CA ARG A 350 -32.49 1.41 -0.68
C ARG A 350 -33.63 0.46 -1.05
N SER A 351 -33.33 -0.67 -1.69
CA SER A 351 -34.31 -1.71 -2.03
C SER A 351 -34.82 -2.46 -0.79
N ASP A 352 -33.99 -2.61 0.25
CA ASP A 352 -34.35 -3.29 1.50
C ASP A 352 -35.13 -2.37 2.48
N GLU A 353 -34.94 -1.04 2.44
CA GLU A 353 -35.75 -0.07 3.21
C GLU A 353 -37.26 -0.14 2.88
N LYS A 354 -37.62 -0.53 1.65
CA LYS A 354 -39.03 -0.66 1.22
C LYS A 354 -39.71 -1.94 1.70
N SER A 355 -38.96 -2.92 2.21
CA SER A 355 -39.51 -4.21 2.69
C SER A 355 -39.99 -4.19 4.16
N GLY A 356 -39.71 -3.09 4.89
CA GLY A 356 -39.98 -2.94 6.32
C GLY A 356 -41.27 -2.19 6.70
N LEU A 357 -42.27 -2.05 5.82
CA LEU A 357 -43.56 -1.48 6.21
C LEU A 357 -44.44 -2.56 6.87
N PRO A 358 -44.81 -2.43 8.16
CA PRO A 358 -45.71 -3.38 8.78
C PRO A 358 -47.09 -3.26 8.14
N PHE A 359 -47.62 -4.39 7.67
CA PHE A 359 -49.05 -4.55 7.40
C PHE A 359 -49.84 -4.07 8.62
N ARG A 360 -50.58 -2.97 8.46
CA ARG A 360 -51.69 -2.63 9.34
C ARG A 360 -52.97 -3.01 8.61
N GLU A 361 -53.65 -4.03 9.15
CA GLU A 361 -55.08 -4.29 8.91
C GLU A 361 -55.95 -3.12 9.37
#